data_AF-A0A926X1E3-F1
#
_entry.id   AF-A0A926X1E3-F1
#
_cell.length_a   1.000
_cell.length_b   1.000
_cell.length_c   1.000
_cell.angle_alpha   90.00
_cell.angle_beta   90.00
_cell.angle_gamma   90.00
#
_symmetry.space_group_name_H-M   'P 1'
#
loop_
_entity.id
_entity.type
_entity.pdbx_description
1 polymer ?
#
loop_
_entity_poly.entity_id
_entity_poly.type
_entity_poly.pdbx_seq_one_letter_code
_entity_poly.pdbx_strand_id
1 'polypeptide(L)'
;MPSSDVSRRLARQIIDQDIDSLNGLNAVGEYTIARPEGSPANLKATYAAMLEQRQIEVEKLAVYRAAVDAARQAEWEFHNAVLAMKGMVLGQFGPDSDQVQAIGLKKKSNRKRPTRQKAQSA
;
A
#
# COMPACT_ATOMS: atom_id res chain seq x y z
N MET A 1 -9.88 -25.69 -24.73
CA MET A 1 -9.67 -24.24 -24.66
C MET A 1 -9.07 -23.93 -23.31
N PRO A 2 -7.90 -23.28 -23.20
CA PRO A 2 -7.37 -22.90 -21.90
C PRO A 2 -8.40 -22.01 -21.17
N SER A 3 -8.61 -22.30 -19.90
CA SER A 3 -9.55 -21.58 -19.03
C SER A 3 -9.15 -20.10 -18.94
N SER A 4 -10.09 -19.20 -19.22
CA SER A 4 -9.96 -17.75 -19.10
C SER A 4 -10.06 -17.34 -17.63
N ASP A 5 -9.02 -17.64 -16.83
CA ASP A 5 -8.93 -17.15 -15.46
C ASP A 5 -8.59 -15.66 -15.46
N VAL A 6 -9.63 -14.81 -15.31
CA VAL A 6 -9.51 -13.34 -15.30
C VAL A 6 -9.07 -12.80 -13.93
N SER A 7 -8.91 -13.66 -12.92
CA SER A 7 -8.44 -13.24 -11.59
C SER A 7 -6.96 -12.83 -11.58
N ARG A 8 -6.20 -13.28 -12.58
CA ARG A 8 -4.77 -13.04 -12.70
C ARG A 8 -4.45 -12.20 -13.93
N ARG A 9 -3.43 -11.35 -13.78
CA ARG A 9 -2.89 -10.60 -14.91
C ARG A 9 -2.23 -11.56 -15.90
N LEU A 10 -2.43 -11.32 -17.19
CA LEU A 10 -1.70 -12.02 -18.25
C LEU A 10 -0.19 -11.77 -18.11
N ALA A 11 0.60 -12.78 -18.47
CA ALA A 11 2.05 -12.63 -18.49
C ALA A 11 2.43 -11.51 -19.46
N ARG A 12 3.43 -10.69 -19.08
CA ARG A 12 3.87 -9.55 -19.89
C ARG A 12 4.25 -9.97 -21.31
N GLN A 13 4.95 -11.10 -21.44
CA GLN A 13 5.34 -11.66 -22.72
C GLN A 13 4.16 -11.90 -23.68
N ILE A 14 3.00 -12.33 -23.15
CA ILE A 14 1.80 -12.58 -23.97
C ILE A 14 1.28 -11.26 -24.51
N ILE A 15 1.15 -10.25 -23.65
CA ILE A 15 0.69 -8.92 -24.06
C ILE A 15 1.63 -8.30 -25.09
N ASP A 16 2.95 -8.40 -24.88
CA ASP A 16 3.93 -7.84 -25.81
C ASP A 16 3.81 -8.55 -27.20
N GLN A 17 3.64 -9.88 -27.19
CA GLN A 17 3.39 -10.64 -28.42
C GLN A 17 2.07 -10.28 -29.10
N ASP A 18 1.00 -10.03 -28.33
CA ASP A 18 -0.29 -9.59 -28.85
C ASP A 18 -0.19 -8.20 -29.50
N ILE A 19 0.58 -7.29 -28.89
CA ILE A 19 0.85 -5.96 -29.44
C ILE A 19 1.64 -6.07 -30.75
N ASP A 20 2.68 -6.88 -30.78
CA ASP A 20 3.46 -7.13 -32.00
C ASP A 20 2.61 -7.73 -33.12
N SER A 21 1.71 -8.65 -32.77
CA SER A 21 0.75 -9.26 -33.70
C SER A 21 -0.24 -8.22 -34.26
N LEU A 22 -0.75 -7.32 -33.42
CA LEU A 22 -1.62 -6.22 -33.84
C LEU A 22 -0.89 -5.23 -34.75
N ASN A 23 0.37 -4.93 -34.45
CA ASN A 23 1.20 -4.04 -35.27
C ASN A 23 1.49 -4.67 -36.64
N GLY A 24 1.83 -5.96 -36.66
CA GLY A 24 2.08 -6.74 -37.87
C GLY A 24 0.85 -6.89 -38.76
N LEU A 25 -0.36 -6.80 -38.21
CA LEU A 25 -1.61 -6.83 -38.99
C LEU A 25 -1.66 -5.73 -40.05
N ASN A 26 -1.02 -4.58 -39.82
CA ASN A 26 -0.96 -3.50 -40.82
C ASN A 26 -0.17 -3.89 -42.08
N ALA A 27 0.72 -4.88 -41.99
CA ALA A 27 1.47 -5.41 -43.13
C ALA A 27 0.69 -6.48 -43.91
N VAL A 28 -0.37 -7.05 -43.31
CA VAL A 28 -1.24 -8.02 -43.97
C VAL A 28 -2.27 -7.24 -44.79
N GLY A 29 -1.97 -7.02 -46.07
CA GLY A 29 -2.89 -6.38 -47.01
C GLY A 29 -4.23 -7.12 -47.10
N GLU A 30 -5.32 -6.37 -47.27
CA GLU A 30 -6.69 -6.87 -47.52
C GLU A 30 -7.29 -7.79 -46.43
N TYR A 31 -6.84 -7.69 -45.17
CA TYR A 31 -7.45 -8.43 -44.07
C TYR A 31 -8.90 -7.97 -43.80
N THR A 32 -9.86 -8.77 -44.27
CA THR A 32 -11.30 -8.60 -44.05
C THR A 32 -11.89 -9.91 -43.53
N ILE A 33 -12.65 -9.83 -42.43
CA ILE A 33 -13.30 -10.99 -41.83
C ILE A 33 -14.77 -10.71 -41.55
N ALA A 34 -15.61 -11.75 -41.64
CA ALA A 34 -17.04 -11.65 -41.37
C ALA A 34 -17.37 -11.60 -39.86
N ARG A 35 -16.47 -12.07 -38.98
CA ARG A 35 -16.69 -12.05 -37.54
C ARG A 35 -16.27 -10.69 -36.96
N PRO A 36 -17.14 -10.00 -36.20
CA PRO A 36 -16.84 -8.66 -35.69
C PRO A 36 -15.70 -8.66 -34.65
N GLU A 37 -15.55 -9.74 -33.89
CA GLU A 37 -14.58 -9.83 -32.79
C GLU A 37 -13.12 -9.70 -33.24
N GLY A 38 -12.75 -10.31 -34.37
CA GLY A 38 -11.40 -10.22 -34.92
C GLY A 38 -11.21 -9.07 -35.90
N SER A 39 -12.19 -8.16 -36.02
CA SER A 39 -12.10 -7.04 -36.95
C SER A 39 -10.99 -6.08 -36.53
N PRO A 40 -10.26 -5.45 -37.47
CA PRO A 40 -9.21 -4.49 -37.13
C PRO A 40 -9.71 -3.34 -36.25
N ALA A 41 -10.95 -2.91 -36.46
CA ALA A 41 -11.59 -1.87 -35.65
C ALA A 41 -11.79 -2.33 -34.20
N ASN A 42 -12.30 -3.55 -34.00
CA ASN A 42 -12.49 -4.09 -32.66
C ASN A 42 -11.16 -4.31 -31.94
N LEU A 43 -10.14 -4.84 -32.61
CA LEU A 43 -8.81 -5.05 -32.02
C LEU A 43 -8.16 -3.73 -31.59
N LYS A 44 -8.30 -2.66 -32.38
CA LYS A 44 -7.81 -1.32 -32.00
C LYS A 44 -8.60 -0.76 -30.82
N ALA A 45 -9.92 -0.95 -30.78
CA ALA A 45 -10.77 -0.51 -29.68
C ALA A 45 -10.43 -1.22 -28.37
N THR A 46 -10.26 -2.55 -28.38
CA THR A 46 -9.89 -3.32 -27.19
C THR A 46 -8.48 -2.99 -26.70
N TYR A 47 -7.54 -2.75 -27.62
CA TYR A 47 -6.20 -2.26 -27.26
C TYR A 47 -6.24 -0.89 -26.58
N ALA A 48 -7.00 0.07 -27.13
CA ALA A 48 -7.17 1.39 -26.52
C ALA A 48 -7.81 1.30 -25.12
N ALA A 49 -8.86 0.49 -24.98
CA ALA A 49 -9.52 0.25 -23.69
C ALA A 49 -8.55 -0.38 -22.67
N MET A 50 -7.71 -1.33 -23.09
CA MET A 50 -6.69 -1.91 -22.20
C MET A 50 -5.71 -0.85 -21.68
N LEU A 51 -5.24 0.06 -22.54
CA LEU A 51 -4.33 1.13 -22.14
C LEU A 51 -5.00 2.10 -21.15
N GLU A 52 -6.24 2.51 -21.43
CA GLU A 52 -7.03 3.38 -20.56
C GLU A 52 -7.20 2.75 -19.16
N GLN A 53 -7.61 1.48 -19.09
CA GLN A 53 -7.80 0.81 -17.79
C GLN A 53 -6.48 0.65 -17.02
N ARG A 54 -5.35 0.39 -17.72
CA ARG A 54 -4.02 0.36 -17.09
C ARG A 54 -3.61 1.72 -16.54
N GLN A 55 -3.93 2.80 -17.25
CA GLN A 55 -3.64 4.15 -16.79
C GLN A 55 -4.43 4.46 -15.50
N ILE A 56 -5.73 4.17 -15.50
CA ILE A 56 -6.60 4.35 -14.32
C ILE A 56 -6.10 3.53 -13.14
N GLU A 57 -5.63 2.29 -13.36
CA GLU A 57 -5.03 1.45 -12.32
C GLU A 57 -3.82 2.12 -11.66
N VAL A 58 -2.89 2.65 -12.46
CA VAL A 58 -1.68 3.32 -11.97
C VAL A 58 -2.02 4.59 -11.20
N GLU A 59 -2.96 5.40 -11.72
CA GLU A 59 -3.43 6.62 -11.07
C GLU A 59 -4.04 6.31 -9.69
N LYS A 60 -4.93 5.32 -9.61
CA LYS A 60 -5.54 4.89 -8.35
C LYS A 60 -4.53 4.34 -7.37
N LEU A 61 -3.54 3.57 -7.84
CA LEU A 61 -2.48 3.04 -6.99
C LEU A 61 -1.61 4.16 -6.40
N ALA A 62 -1.32 5.21 -7.17
CA ALA A 62 -0.59 6.38 -6.69
C ALA A 62 -1.37 7.13 -5.60
N VAL A 63 -2.67 7.36 -5.83
CA VAL A 63 -3.56 8.00 -4.84
C VAL A 63 -3.66 7.17 -3.57
N TYR A 64 -3.82 5.84 -3.70
CA TYR A 64 -3.85 4.93 -2.57
C TYR A 64 -2.57 5.00 -1.73
N ARG A 65 -1.40 4.97 -2.39
CA ARG A 65 -0.10 5.09 -1.71
C ARG A 65 0.01 6.41 -0.95
N ALA A 66 -0.36 7.53 -1.58
CA ALA A 66 -0.37 8.84 -0.92
C ALA A 66 -1.30 8.87 0.31
N ALA A 67 -2.48 8.25 0.23
CA ALA A 67 -3.40 8.16 1.36
C ALA A 67 -2.84 7.31 2.51
N VAL A 68 -2.18 6.19 2.19
CA VAL A 68 -1.51 5.34 3.20
C VAL A 68 -0.39 6.09 3.90
N ASP A 69 0.41 6.86 3.15
CA ASP A 69 1.51 7.64 3.73
C ASP A 69 0.99 8.77 4.62
N ALA A 70 -0.08 9.45 4.20
CA ALA A 70 -0.75 10.46 5.01
C ALA A 70 -1.34 9.88 6.32
N ALA A 71 -1.96 8.70 6.25
CA ALA A 71 -2.47 8.01 7.44
C ALA A 71 -1.34 7.67 8.42
N ARG A 72 -0.22 7.13 7.92
CA ARG A 72 0.95 6.80 8.74
C ARG A 72 1.53 8.04 9.42
N GLN A 73 1.60 9.16 8.70
CA GLN A 73 2.07 10.42 9.27
C GLN A 73 1.16 10.89 10.42
N ALA A 74 -0.16 10.85 10.21
CA ALA A 74 -1.13 11.22 11.24
C ALA A 74 -1.06 10.31 12.48
N GLU A 75 -0.83 9.00 12.28
CA GLU A 75 -0.61 8.06 13.38
C GLU A 75 0.62 8.43 14.24
N TRP A 76 1.72 8.79 13.59
CA TRP A 76 2.94 9.22 14.28
C TRP A 76 2.73 10.53 15.05
N GLU A 77 2.06 11.50 14.45
CA GLU A 77 1.74 12.77 15.11
C GLU A 77 0.85 12.55 16.33
N PHE A 78 -0.19 11.71 16.20
CA PHE A 78 -1.04 11.34 17.32
C PHE A 78 -0.25 10.63 18.43
N HIS A 79 0.60 9.67 18.08
CA HIS A 79 1.46 8.98 19.05
C HIS A 79 2.35 9.97 19.83
N ASN A 80 3.00 10.89 19.13
CA ASN A 80 3.87 11.90 19.72
C ASN A 80 3.08 12.85 20.63
N ALA A 81 1.87 13.27 20.23
CA ALA A 81 0.99 14.07 21.06
C ALA A 81 0.59 13.33 22.35
N VAL A 82 0.28 12.02 22.26
CA VAL A 82 -0.01 11.18 23.44
C VAL A 82 1.21 11.06 24.36
N LEU A 83 2.41 10.89 23.81
CA LEU A 83 3.64 10.88 24.61
C LEU A 83 3.86 12.22 25.33
N ALA A 84 3.67 13.33 24.64
CA ALA A 84 3.77 14.66 25.22
C ALA A 84 2.76 14.86 26.36
N MET A 85 1.49 14.49 26.14
CA MET A 85 0.44 14.51 27.17
C MET A 85 0.85 13.69 28.40
N LYS A 86 1.36 12.46 28.20
CA LYS A 86 1.83 11.61 29.30
C LYS A 86 2.97 12.27 30.08
N GLY A 87 3.88 12.95 29.39
CA GLY A 87 4.95 13.75 30.00
C GLY A 87 4.42 14.92 30.82
N MET A 88 3.44 15.66 30.31
CA MET A 88 2.80 16.77 31.02
C MET A 88 2.09 16.31 32.29
N VAL A 89 1.32 15.21 32.23
CA VAL A 89 0.65 14.63 33.42
C VAL A 89 1.68 14.23 34.48
N LEU A 90 2.79 13.64 34.06
CA LEU A 90 3.88 13.26 34.97
C LEU A 90 4.52 14.49 35.63
N GLY A 91 4.73 15.57 34.88
CA GLY A 91 5.28 16.83 35.38
C GLY A 91 4.33 17.57 36.32
N GLN A 92 3.02 17.56 36.03
CA GLN A 92 2.03 18.32 36.79
C GLN A 92 1.61 17.65 38.11
N PHE A 93 1.39 16.33 38.10
CA PHE A 93 0.89 15.61 39.29
C PHE A 93 2.00 14.87 40.05
N GLY A 94 3.18 14.72 39.45
CA GLY A 94 4.30 13.99 40.03
C GLY A 94 4.21 12.46 39.83
N PRO A 95 5.34 11.75 39.99
CA PRO A 95 5.50 10.37 39.51
C PRO A 95 4.83 9.28 40.36
N ASP A 96 4.20 9.63 41.48
CA ASP A 96 3.57 8.68 42.40
C ASP A 96 2.05 8.88 42.54
N SER A 97 1.47 9.75 41.72
CA SER A 97 0.05 10.12 41.81
C SER A 97 -0.88 9.11 41.13
N ASP A 98 -2.17 9.13 41.51
CA ASP A 98 -3.21 8.31 40.88
C ASP A 98 -3.47 8.70 39.41
N GLN A 99 -3.29 9.97 39.06
CA GLN A 99 -3.48 10.48 37.70
C GLN A 99 -2.49 9.85 36.71
N VAL A 100 -1.23 9.64 37.14
CA VAL A 100 -0.22 8.95 36.35
C VAL A 100 -0.61 7.48 36.13
N GLN A 101 -1.22 6.85 37.13
CA GLN A 101 -1.75 5.49 36.99
C GLN A 101 -2.92 5.40 36.02
N ALA A 102 -3.83 6.38 36.04
CA ALA A 102 -4.98 6.44 35.15
C ALA A 102 -4.62 6.50 33.66
N ILE A 103 -3.52 7.17 33.30
CA ILE A 103 -3.01 7.23 31.91
C ILE A 103 -2.17 6.01 31.50
N GLY A 104 -2.21 4.93 32.30
CA GLY A 104 -1.53 3.67 32.04
C GLY A 104 -0.04 3.64 32.40
N LEU A 105 0.49 4.65 33.09
CA LEU A 105 1.86 4.64 33.59
C LEU A 105 1.92 4.06 35.01
N LYS A 106 2.96 3.28 35.32
CA LYS A 106 3.11 2.71 36.66
C LYS A 106 3.62 3.75 37.67
N LYS A 107 2.98 3.91 38.82
CA LYS A 107 3.46 4.76 39.95
C LYS A 107 4.88 4.43 40.37
N LYS A 108 5.64 5.44 40.84
CA LYS A 108 7.03 5.29 41.28
C LYS A 108 7.18 4.30 42.44
N SER A 109 6.30 4.37 43.45
CA SER A 109 6.28 3.46 44.60
C SER A 109 6.13 1.99 44.21
N ASN A 110 5.35 1.72 43.15
CA ASN A 110 5.09 0.37 42.66
C ASN A 110 6.21 -0.19 41.78
N ARG A 111 7.21 0.63 41.38
CA ARG A 111 8.32 0.17 40.52
C ARG A 111 9.35 -0.58 41.37
N LYS A 112 9.76 -1.77 40.89
CA LYS A 112 10.86 -2.53 41.51
C LYS A 112 12.13 -1.68 41.46
N ARG A 113 12.78 -1.50 42.62
CA ARG A 113 14.01 -0.71 42.71
C ARG A 113 15.12 -1.41 41.91
N PRO A 114 15.90 -0.69 41.08
CA PRO A 114 17.04 -1.28 40.38
C PRO A 114 18.02 -1.83 41.41
N THR A 115 18.34 -3.11 41.32
CA THR A 115 19.41 -3.73 42.11
C THR A 115 20.69 -3.65 41.31
N ARG A 116 21.71 -2.98 41.83
CA ARG A 116 23.05 -2.94 41.24
C ARG A 116 23.64 -4.36 41.31
N GLN A 117 23.79 -5.03 40.16
CA GLN A 117 24.58 -6.26 40.10
C GLN A 117 26.03 -5.89 40.46
N LYS A 118 26.59 -6.57 41.48
CA LYS A 118 28.01 -6.46 41.77
C LYS A 118 28.75 -7.04 40.56
N ALA A 119 29.60 -6.24 39.92
CA ALA A 119 30.53 -6.76 38.92
C ALA A 119 31.33 -7.88 39.61
N GLN A 120 31.22 -9.10 39.08
CA GLN A 120 32.08 -10.19 39.49
C GLN A 120 33.49 -9.80 39.05
N SER A 121 34.36 -9.52 40.03
CA SER A 121 35.80 -9.36 39.80
C SER A 121 36.32 -10.70 39.28
N ALA A 122 36.86 -10.67 38.05
CA ALA A 122 37.58 -11.76 37.42
C ALA A 122 38.90 -12.07 38.14
#